data_AF-X6JNS5-F1
#
_entry.id   AF-X6JNS5-F1
#
_cell.length_a   1.000
_cell.length_b   1.000
_cell.length_c   1.000
_cell.angle_alpha   90.00
_cell.angle_beta   90.00
_cell.angle_gamma   90.00
#
_symmetry.space_group_name_H-M   'P 1'
#
loop_
_entity.id
_entity.type
_entity.pdbx_description
1 polymer ?
#
loop_
_entity_poly.entity_id
_entity_poly.type
_entity_poly.pdbx_seq_one_letter_code
_entity_poly.pdbx_strand_id
1 'polypeptide(L)'
;MTKMLWTTRFAAFAAISIAAGAAAQAHDANPLAEKVRAANSRFENVAAATAEGYAPIPCASGITGGAMGIHYVNGAYLKDDAVDVAKPEAVMYEPTADGSLKLIAVEYITSKGPASLEGQLFNFNSAPNRYGLGPFYELHVWAWKQNPTGAFADMNPNVSCDAMKGM
;
A
#
# COMPACT_ATOMS: atom_id res chain seq x y z
N MET A 1 73.60 -17.89 -51.85
CA MET A 1 73.36 -17.17 -50.59
C MET A 1 71.87 -17.23 -50.28
N THR A 2 71.49 -18.18 -49.44
CA THR A 2 70.09 -18.48 -49.09
C THR A 2 69.72 -17.72 -47.83
N LYS A 3 68.70 -16.84 -47.88
CA LYS A 3 68.15 -16.20 -46.68
C LYS A 3 66.76 -16.75 -46.39
N MET A 4 66.70 -17.51 -45.32
CA MET A 4 65.51 -17.96 -44.60
C MET A 4 64.92 -16.76 -43.87
N LEU A 5 63.63 -16.48 -44.04
CA LEU A 5 62.90 -15.50 -43.24
C LEU A 5 61.59 -16.14 -42.77
N TRP A 6 61.53 -16.38 -41.46
CA TRP A 6 60.39 -16.87 -40.71
C TRP A 6 59.24 -15.85 -40.75
N THR A 7 58.05 -16.31 -41.14
CA THR A 7 56.81 -15.56 -40.97
C THR A 7 56.22 -15.86 -39.58
N THR A 8 56.32 -14.88 -38.68
CA THR A 8 55.69 -14.90 -37.37
C THR A 8 54.18 -14.80 -37.51
N ARG A 9 53.46 -15.76 -36.90
CA ARG A 9 51.99 -15.78 -36.83
C ARG A 9 51.50 -14.70 -35.86
N PHE A 10 50.63 -13.80 -36.30
CA PHE A 10 49.81 -12.98 -35.42
C PHE A 10 48.47 -13.67 -35.20
N ALA A 11 48.25 -14.19 -33.98
CA ALA A 11 46.94 -14.64 -33.53
C ALA A 11 46.13 -13.42 -33.10
N ALA A 12 45.03 -13.13 -33.81
CA ALA A 12 44.08 -12.10 -33.41
C ALA A 12 43.24 -12.61 -32.24
N PHE A 13 43.40 -12.00 -31.06
CA PHE A 13 42.49 -12.20 -29.93
C PHE A 13 41.20 -11.41 -30.19
N ALA A 14 40.09 -12.11 -30.45
CA ALA A 14 38.76 -11.52 -30.48
C ALA A 14 38.28 -11.30 -29.03
N ALA A 15 38.14 -10.04 -28.62
CA ALA A 15 37.55 -9.68 -27.33
C ALA A 15 36.02 -9.85 -27.40
N ILE A 16 35.51 -10.92 -26.79
CA ILE A 16 34.07 -11.10 -26.55
C ILE A 16 33.68 -10.14 -25.42
N SER A 17 33.03 -9.04 -25.79
CA SER A 17 32.43 -8.13 -24.81
C SER A 17 31.12 -8.74 -24.33
N ILE A 18 31.11 -9.27 -23.11
CA ILE A 18 29.88 -9.70 -22.43
C ILE A 18 29.16 -8.43 -21.98
N ALA A 19 28.14 -8.02 -22.73
CA ALA A 19 27.20 -7.00 -22.27
C ALA A 19 26.42 -7.60 -21.09
N ALA A 20 26.79 -7.20 -19.87
CA ALA A 20 25.99 -7.49 -18.68
C ALA A 20 24.65 -6.76 -18.81
N GLY A 21 23.60 -7.48 -19.20
CA GLY A 21 22.24 -7.00 -19.08
C GLY A 21 21.95 -6.71 -17.61
N ALA A 22 21.82 -5.45 -17.25
CA ALA A 22 21.25 -5.07 -15.98
C ALA A 22 19.79 -5.55 -15.98
N ALA A 23 19.53 -6.69 -15.37
CA ALA A 23 18.18 -7.03 -14.96
C ALA A 23 17.78 -5.97 -13.93
N ALA A 24 16.99 -5.00 -14.38
CA ALA A 24 16.32 -4.07 -13.48
C ALA A 24 15.53 -4.93 -12.49
N GLN A 25 15.92 -4.89 -11.22
CA GLN A 25 15.13 -5.45 -10.13
C GLN A 25 13.80 -4.67 -10.14
N ALA A 26 12.74 -5.27 -10.68
CA ALA A 26 11.39 -4.75 -10.55
C ALA A 26 11.01 -4.84 -9.07
N HIS A 27 11.36 -3.82 -8.31
CA HIS A 27 10.84 -3.63 -6.96
C HIS A 27 9.38 -3.18 -7.14
N ASP A 28 8.46 -4.14 -7.08
CA ASP A 28 7.03 -3.99 -6.76
C ASP A 28 6.42 -2.60 -7.04
N ALA A 29 6.41 -2.16 -8.31
CA ALA A 29 5.59 -1.01 -8.67
C ALA A 29 4.13 -1.41 -8.45
N ASN A 30 3.43 -0.71 -7.55
CA ASN A 30 1.99 -0.87 -7.35
C ASN A 30 1.31 0.41 -7.82
N PRO A 31 0.85 0.46 -9.10
CA PRO A 31 0.31 1.67 -9.69
C PRO A 31 -0.91 2.22 -8.93
N LEU A 32 -1.74 1.34 -8.36
CA LEU A 32 -2.88 1.78 -7.56
C LEU A 32 -2.42 2.43 -6.26
N ALA A 33 -1.48 1.82 -5.53
CA ALA A 33 -0.94 2.42 -4.31
C ALA A 33 -0.25 3.78 -4.58
N GLU A 34 0.42 3.93 -5.71
CA GLU A 34 1.02 5.20 -6.14
C GLU A 34 -0.05 6.28 -6.42
N LYS A 35 -1.11 5.93 -7.16
CA LYS A 35 -2.24 6.84 -7.41
C LYS A 35 -2.96 7.25 -6.13
N VAL A 36 -3.20 6.29 -5.25
CA VAL A 36 -3.79 6.54 -3.92
C VAL A 36 -2.92 7.51 -3.13
N ARG A 37 -1.60 7.27 -3.07
CA ARG A 37 -0.66 8.17 -2.39
C ARG A 37 -0.72 9.58 -2.98
N ALA A 38 -0.71 9.70 -4.31
CA ALA A 38 -0.73 10.99 -5.01
C ALA A 38 -2.02 11.78 -4.75
N ALA A 39 -3.18 11.11 -4.77
CA ALA A 39 -4.48 11.75 -4.55
C ALA A 39 -4.72 12.16 -3.09
N ASN A 40 -4.11 11.46 -2.13
CA ASN A 40 -4.48 11.54 -0.71
C ASN A 40 -3.38 12.03 0.23
N SER A 41 -2.22 12.48 -0.29
CA SER A 41 -1.08 12.97 0.52
C SER A 41 -1.44 14.12 1.48
N ARG A 42 -2.50 14.88 1.19
CA ARG A 42 -3.06 15.90 2.10
C ARG A 42 -3.40 15.35 3.49
N PHE A 43 -3.76 14.07 3.58
CA PHE A 43 -4.11 13.41 4.84
C PHE A 43 -2.90 12.98 5.68
N GLU A 44 -1.66 13.19 5.21
CA GLU A 44 -0.49 13.09 6.08
C GLU A 44 -0.61 14.06 7.26
N ASN A 45 -1.34 15.16 7.08
CA ASN A 45 -1.84 15.98 8.16
C ASN A 45 -3.24 15.50 8.60
N VAL A 46 -3.36 14.95 9.81
CA VAL A 46 -4.64 14.49 10.38
C VAL A 46 -5.68 15.62 10.48
N ALA A 47 -5.25 16.87 10.63
CA ALA A 47 -6.17 18.00 10.63
C ALA A 47 -6.93 18.14 9.30
N ALA A 48 -6.34 17.73 8.16
CA ALA A 48 -7.03 17.71 6.87
C ALA A 48 -8.13 16.64 6.85
N ALA A 49 -7.86 15.44 7.37
CA ALA A 49 -8.86 14.38 7.47
C ALA A 49 -10.04 14.81 8.35
N THR A 50 -9.76 15.37 9.53
CA THR A 50 -10.83 15.86 10.42
C THR A 50 -11.62 17.02 9.81
N ALA A 51 -10.96 17.95 9.11
CA ALA A 51 -11.62 19.04 8.39
C ALA A 51 -12.51 18.54 7.24
N GLU A 52 -12.15 17.42 6.60
CA GLU A 52 -12.97 16.75 5.57
C GLU A 52 -14.06 15.83 6.15
N GLY A 53 -14.22 15.80 7.48
CA GLY A 53 -15.29 15.08 8.16
C GLY A 53 -14.98 13.62 8.54
N TYR A 54 -13.70 13.23 8.49
CA TYR A 54 -13.29 11.92 8.97
C TYR A 54 -13.16 11.91 10.51
N ALA A 55 -13.66 10.86 11.16
CA ALA A 55 -13.63 10.68 12.61
C ALA A 55 -12.99 9.34 13.02
N PRO A 56 -12.19 9.30 14.10
CA PRO A 56 -11.49 8.08 14.50
C PRO A 56 -12.43 7.02 15.08
N ILE A 57 -12.14 5.76 14.78
CA ILE A 57 -12.64 4.59 15.51
C ILE A 57 -11.47 3.90 16.22
N PRO A 58 -11.73 3.08 17.26
CA PRO A 58 -10.67 2.38 17.99
C PRO A 58 -9.73 1.60 17.08
N CYS A 59 -8.43 1.63 17.39
CA CYS A 59 -7.40 0.90 16.66
C CYS A 59 -7.70 -0.59 16.66
N ALA A 60 -7.57 -1.23 15.50
CA ALA A 60 -7.92 -2.62 15.35
C ALA A 60 -6.67 -3.48 15.12
N SER A 61 -6.23 -4.12 16.19
CA SER A 61 -5.09 -5.05 16.21
C SER A 61 -5.48 -6.43 15.67
N GLY A 62 -4.54 -7.10 15.00
CA GLY A 62 -4.68 -8.47 14.54
C GLY A 62 -4.50 -9.48 15.69
N ILE A 63 -5.26 -10.57 15.67
CA ILE A 63 -5.18 -11.65 16.68
C ILE A 63 -3.80 -12.31 16.69
N THR A 64 -3.12 -12.35 15.55
CA THR A 64 -1.79 -12.94 15.37
C THR A 64 -0.65 -11.92 15.43
N GLY A 65 -0.93 -10.70 15.91
CA GLY A 65 -0.02 -9.56 15.83
C GLY A 65 -0.26 -8.71 14.57
N GLY A 66 0.41 -7.56 14.51
CA GLY A 66 0.13 -6.51 13.52
C GLY A 66 -1.15 -5.74 13.80
N ALA A 67 -1.48 -4.79 12.94
CA ALA A 67 -2.72 -4.03 13.01
C ALA A 67 -3.09 -3.48 11.64
N MET A 68 -4.33 -3.01 11.53
CA MET A 68 -4.75 -2.12 10.44
C MET A 68 -4.39 -0.66 10.76
N GLY A 69 -4.34 -0.31 12.04
CA GLY A 69 -4.16 1.06 12.51
C GLY A 69 -5.47 1.68 13.00
N ILE A 70 -5.43 2.98 13.25
CA ILE A 70 -6.58 3.80 13.62
C ILE A 70 -7.26 4.26 12.34
N HIS A 71 -8.49 3.81 12.12
CA HIS A 71 -9.28 4.29 10.99
C HIS A 71 -9.94 5.60 11.37
N TYR A 72 -9.71 6.61 10.55
CA TYR A 72 -10.51 7.82 10.52
C TYR A 72 -11.49 7.64 9.37
N VAL A 73 -12.79 7.61 9.67
CA VAL A 73 -13.84 7.17 8.75
C VAL A 73 -14.72 8.37 8.37
N ASN A 74 -15.04 8.49 7.08
CA ASN A 74 -16.00 9.47 6.59
C ASN A 74 -17.39 8.83 6.44
N GLY A 75 -18.30 9.16 7.36
CA GLY A 75 -19.64 8.59 7.36
C GLY A 75 -20.54 9.05 6.21
N ALA A 76 -20.18 10.11 5.47
CA ALA A 76 -20.89 10.51 4.26
C ALA A 76 -20.50 9.63 3.08
N TYR A 77 -19.20 9.36 2.90
CA TYR A 77 -18.69 8.47 1.84
C TYR A 77 -19.15 7.02 2.05
N LEU A 78 -19.19 6.53 3.31
CA LEU A 78 -19.78 5.22 3.60
C LEU A 78 -21.26 5.05 3.16
N LYS A 79 -22.01 6.15 3.00
CA LYS A 79 -23.44 6.11 2.68
C LYS A 79 -23.75 6.31 1.20
N ASP A 80 -22.81 6.83 0.41
CA ASP A 80 -23.05 7.08 -1.01
C ASP A 80 -22.72 5.85 -1.89
N ASP A 81 -22.04 4.85 -1.33
CA ASP A 81 -21.55 3.62 -1.97
C ASP A 81 -20.62 3.86 -3.18
N ALA A 82 -20.10 5.08 -3.34
CA ALA A 82 -19.23 5.45 -4.44
C ALA A 82 -17.77 5.19 -4.05
N VAL A 83 -17.06 4.43 -4.89
CA VAL A 83 -15.62 4.21 -4.70
C VAL A 83 -14.86 5.20 -5.59
N ASP A 84 -14.14 6.14 -4.98
CA ASP A 84 -13.33 7.15 -5.66
C ASP A 84 -11.94 7.21 -5.03
N VAL A 85 -10.90 7.05 -5.86
CA VAL A 85 -9.48 7.06 -5.43
C VAL A 85 -9.13 8.28 -4.57
N ALA A 86 -9.74 9.45 -4.80
CA ALA A 86 -9.44 10.68 -4.05
C ALA A 86 -10.27 10.86 -2.77
N LYS A 87 -11.26 9.99 -2.54
CA LYS A 87 -12.22 10.06 -1.44
C LYS A 87 -12.40 8.66 -0.82
N PRO A 88 -11.35 8.12 -0.18
CA PRO A 88 -11.48 6.84 0.50
C PRO A 88 -12.49 6.93 1.65
N GLU A 89 -13.20 5.85 1.94
CA GLU A 89 -14.15 5.80 3.06
C GLU A 89 -13.44 5.86 4.41
N ALA A 90 -12.20 5.38 4.50
CA ALA A 90 -11.34 5.58 5.64
C ALA A 90 -9.89 5.91 5.26
N VAL A 91 -9.25 6.73 6.09
CA VAL A 91 -7.80 6.95 6.09
C VAL A 91 -7.22 6.41 7.38
N MET A 92 -6.03 5.81 7.31
CA MET A 92 -5.53 4.96 8.38
C MET A 92 -4.22 5.49 8.93
N TYR A 93 -4.16 5.63 10.26
CA TYR A 93 -3.00 6.16 10.96
C TYR A 93 -2.39 5.14 11.91
N GLU A 94 -1.07 5.18 12.02
CA GLU A 94 -0.32 4.52 13.07
C GLU A 94 0.10 5.55 14.14
N PRO A 95 -0.19 5.30 15.43
CA PRO A 95 0.30 6.15 16.50
C PRO A 95 1.80 5.99 16.70
N THR A 96 2.51 7.11 16.86
CA THR A 96 3.94 7.14 17.18
C THR A 96 4.17 7.36 18.67
N ALA A 97 5.38 7.05 19.15
CA ALA A 97 5.70 7.12 20.58
C ALA A 97 5.56 8.53 21.21
N ASP A 98 5.68 9.58 20.39
CA ASP A 98 5.49 10.99 20.78
C ASP A 98 4.01 11.42 20.78
N GLY A 99 3.08 10.53 20.42
CA GLY A 99 1.65 10.81 20.34
C GLY A 99 1.18 11.38 19.01
N SER A 100 2.08 11.57 18.04
CA SER A 100 1.68 11.95 16.68
C SER A 100 1.05 10.77 15.93
N LEU A 101 0.40 11.06 14.81
CA LEU A 101 -0.24 10.06 13.95
C LEU A 101 0.41 10.10 12.57
N LYS A 102 0.89 8.93 12.12
CA LYS A 102 1.49 8.78 10.79
C LYS A 102 0.52 8.11 9.85
N LEU A 103 0.26 8.72 8.68
CA LEU A 103 -0.56 8.10 7.64
C LEU A 103 0.15 6.85 7.09
N ILE A 104 -0.56 5.73 7.04
CA ILE A 104 0.00 4.42 6.65
C ILE A 104 -0.72 3.79 5.46
N ALA A 105 -2.03 4.01 5.34
CA ALA A 105 -2.90 3.39 4.34
C ALA A 105 -4.22 4.17 4.18
N VAL A 106 -5.02 3.75 3.20
CA VAL A 106 -6.45 4.07 3.11
C VAL A 106 -7.26 2.79 2.98
N GLU A 107 -8.55 2.87 3.20
CA GLU A 107 -9.52 1.80 2.97
C GLU A 107 -10.69 2.32 2.16
N TYR A 108 -11.08 1.54 1.14
CA TYR A 108 -12.30 1.76 0.37
C TYR A 108 -13.37 0.78 0.81
N ILE A 109 -14.61 1.24 0.97
CA ILE A 109 -15.71 0.44 1.50
C ILE A 109 -16.98 0.72 0.68
N THR A 110 -17.68 -0.34 0.28
CA THR A 110 -18.97 -0.19 -0.40
C THR A 110 -19.90 -1.35 -0.05
N SER A 111 -21.21 -1.09 0.05
CA SER A 111 -22.20 -2.15 0.24
C SER A 111 -22.57 -2.85 -1.08
N LYS A 112 -22.15 -2.29 -2.22
CA LYS A 112 -22.44 -2.81 -3.56
C LYS A 112 -21.31 -3.69 -4.04
N GLY A 113 -21.63 -4.86 -4.58
CA GLY A 113 -20.62 -5.67 -5.23
C GLY A 113 -21.12 -6.83 -6.09
N PRO A 114 -20.19 -7.65 -6.61
CA PRO A 114 -18.74 -7.61 -6.33
C PRO A 114 -18.09 -6.28 -6.76
N ALA A 115 -17.14 -5.79 -5.97
CA ALA A 115 -16.47 -4.51 -6.18
C ALA A 115 -14.99 -4.68 -6.56
N SER A 116 -14.47 -3.72 -7.33
CA SER A 116 -13.05 -3.59 -7.62
C SER A 116 -12.66 -2.15 -7.89
N LEU A 117 -11.40 -1.82 -7.65
CA LEU A 117 -10.81 -0.51 -7.95
C LEU A 117 -9.60 -0.73 -8.84
N GLU A 118 -9.68 -0.22 -10.08
CA GLU A 118 -8.64 -0.40 -11.11
C GLU A 118 -8.20 -1.87 -11.30
N GLY A 119 -9.13 -2.81 -11.19
CA GLY A 119 -8.88 -4.25 -11.33
C GLY A 119 -8.46 -4.96 -10.04
N GLN A 120 -8.22 -4.23 -8.94
CA GLN A 120 -8.00 -4.83 -7.63
C GLN A 120 -9.34 -5.18 -6.98
N LEU A 121 -9.58 -6.46 -6.74
CA LEU A 121 -10.80 -6.97 -6.11
C LEU A 121 -10.85 -6.58 -4.63
N PHE A 122 -12.08 -6.34 -4.15
CA PHE A 122 -12.35 -6.06 -2.74
C PHE A 122 -12.63 -7.37 -1.99
N ASN A 123 -12.21 -7.43 -0.73
CA ASN A 123 -12.54 -8.50 0.20
C ASN A 123 -14.01 -8.37 0.63
N PHE A 124 -14.72 -9.49 0.71
CA PHE A 124 -16.12 -9.51 1.14
C PHE A 124 -16.22 -9.79 2.65
N ASN A 125 -16.91 -8.90 3.36
CA ASN A 125 -17.27 -9.06 4.76
C ASN A 125 -18.76 -9.37 4.89
N SER A 126 -19.09 -10.55 5.41
CA SER A 126 -20.48 -10.97 5.62
C SER A 126 -21.11 -10.31 6.86
N ALA A 127 -22.44 -10.39 6.98
CA ALA A 127 -23.15 -10.07 8.20
C ALA A 127 -23.52 -11.35 8.97
N PRO A 128 -23.49 -11.35 10.33
CA PRO A 128 -23.06 -10.25 11.18
C PRO A 128 -21.53 -10.07 11.17
N ASN A 129 -21.07 -8.83 11.29
CA ASN A 129 -19.65 -8.50 11.47
C ASN A 129 -19.43 -7.70 12.76
N ARG A 130 -18.17 -7.58 13.17
CA ARG A 130 -17.76 -6.89 14.41
C ARG A 130 -18.14 -5.40 14.45
N TYR A 131 -18.45 -4.81 13.31
CA TYR A 131 -18.80 -3.40 13.18
C TYR A 131 -20.30 -3.14 13.29
N GLY A 132 -21.13 -4.21 13.32
CA GLY A 132 -22.59 -4.08 13.32
C GLY A 132 -23.17 -3.56 12.01
N LEU A 133 -22.40 -3.59 10.92
CA LEU A 133 -22.84 -3.19 9.58
C LEU A 133 -23.54 -4.34 8.86
N GLY A 134 -24.27 -4.03 7.79
CA GLY A 134 -24.68 -5.03 6.79
C GLY A 134 -23.46 -5.67 6.11
N PRO A 135 -23.65 -6.62 5.17
CA PRO A 135 -22.54 -7.12 4.38
C PRO A 135 -21.94 -6.02 3.51
N PHE A 136 -20.62 -6.02 3.32
CA PHE A 136 -19.92 -5.01 2.54
C PHE A 136 -18.64 -5.56 1.91
N TYR A 137 -18.06 -4.78 1.01
CA TYR A 137 -16.80 -5.04 0.36
C TYR A 137 -15.77 -4.00 0.80
N GLU A 138 -14.55 -4.41 1.12
CA GLU A 138 -13.46 -3.52 1.52
C GLU A 138 -12.17 -3.74 0.73
N LEU A 139 -11.39 -2.69 0.55
CA LEU A 139 -10.04 -2.77 0.00
C LEU A 139 -9.10 -1.86 0.78
N HIS A 140 -8.21 -2.48 1.54
CA HIS A 140 -7.04 -1.84 2.11
C HIS A 140 -6.04 -1.50 1.00
N VAL A 141 -5.48 -0.29 1.02
CA VAL A 141 -4.36 0.10 0.16
C VAL A 141 -3.25 0.70 1.02
N TRP A 142 -2.19 -0.10 1.23
CA TRP A 142 -0.99 0.26 1.99
C TRP A 142 -0.09 1.21 1.18
N ALA A 143 -0.61 2.41 0.96
CA ALA A 143 0.00 3.38 0.08
C ALA A 143 1.20 4.10 0.71
N TRP A 144 1.39 4.13 2.03
CA TRP A 144 2.54 4.81 2.68
C TRP A 144 3.49 3.86 3.39
N LYS A 145 2.96 2.90 4.15
CA LYS A 145 3.77 1.94 4.89
C LYS A 145 3.85 0.62 4.13
N GLN A 146 5.06 0.17 3.82
CA GLN A 146 5.27 -1.11 3.16
C GLN A 146 4.63 -2.24 3.97
N ASN A 147 3.95 -3.14 3.27
CA ASN A 147 3.34 -4.32 3.87
C ASN A 147 3.97 -5.60 3.28
N PRO A 148 4.74 -6.38 4.07
CA PRO A 148 5.39 -7.59 3.57
C PRO A 148 4.39 -8.71 3.23
N THR A 149 3.13 -8.62 3.65
CA THR A 149 2.07 -9.57 3.28
C THR A 149 1.30 -9.14 2.02
N GLY A 150 1.64 -7.97 1.44
CA GLY A 150 1.05 -7.44 0.22
C GLY A 150 0.40 -6.07 0.44
N ALA A 151 0.49 -5.21 -0.58
CA ALA A 151 -0.02 -3.84 -0.52
C ALA A 151 -1.55 -3.71 -0.39
N PHE A 152 -2.28 -4.84 -0.48
CA PHE A 152 -3.73 -4.92 -0.36
C PHE A 152 -4.22 -5.92 0.70
N ALA A 153 -3.31 -6.45 1.53
CA ALA A 153 -3.69 -7.34 2.63
C ALA A 153 -4.42 -6.54 3.72
N ASP A 154 -5.39 -7.14 4.41
CA ASP A 154 -6.14 -6.40 5.44
C ASP A 154 -5.24 -5.96 6.59
N MET A 155 -4.33 -6.84 7.03
CA MET A 155 -3.42 -6.57 8.15
C MET A 155 -1.99 -6.30 7.68
N ASN A 156 -1.27 -5.46 8.43
CA ASN A 156 0.17 -5.27 8.26
C ASN A 156 0.92 -5.69 9.54
N PRO A 157 1.81 -6.69 9.48
CA PRO A 157 2.56 -7.16 10.65
C PRO A 157 3.54 -6.13 11.20
N ASN A 158 3.88 -5.10 10.42
CA ASN A 158 4.80 -4.04 10.84
C ASN A 158 4.08 -2.87 11.51
N VAL A 159 2.74 -2.89 11.63
CA VAL A 159 1.95 -1.84 12.29
C VAL A 159 1.63 -2.25 13.73
N SER A 160 1.72 -1.29 14.65
CA SER A 160 1.30 -1.50 16.05
C SER A 160 0.35 -0.40 16.53
N CYS A 161 -0.60 -0.80 17.39
CA CYS A 161 -1.48 0.10 18.14
C CYS A 161 -0.95 0.39 19.56
N ASP A 162 0.23 -0.10 19.96
CA ASP A 162 0.68 -0.05 21.37
C ASP A 162 0.93 1.38 21.87
N ALA A 163 1.25 2.31 20.96
CA ALA A 163 1.45 3.71 21.29
C ALA A 163 0.12 4.48 21.49
N MET A 164 -1.03 3.82 21.37
CA MET A 164 -2.34 4.39 21.72
C MET A 164 -2.39 4.74 23.21
N LYS A 165 -2.34 6.03 23.52
CA LYS A 165 -2.63 6.55 24.87
C LYS A 165 -4.01 7.20 24.84
N GLY A 166 -4.96 6.64 25.59
CA GLY A 166 -6.26 7.25 25.93
C GLY A 166 -6.98 7.95 24.77
N MET A 167 -7.80 7.22 24.02
CA MET A 167 -8.87 7.82 23.21
C MET A 167 -9.99 8.37 24.09
#